data_AF-A0A9Q4CMS8-F1
#
_entry.id   AF-A0A9Q4CMS8-F1
#
_cell.length_a   1.000
_cell.length_b   1.000
_cell.length_c   1.000
_cell.angle_alpha   90.00
_cell.angle_beta   90.00
_cell.angle_gamma   90.00
#
_symmetry.space_group_name_H-M   'P 1'
#
loop_
_entity.id
_entity.type
_entity.pdbx_description
1 polymer ?
#
loop_
_entity_poly.entity_id
_entity_poly.type
_entity_poly.pdbx_seq_one_letter_code
_entity_poly.pdbx_strand_id
1 'polypeptide(L)'
;MDWLIMIIWGVVLPLPVKAGTEYILRQYYQYPQRLSGRRVYLNCLLSGIFIVFWSDGQGVSVLFLTLLFLCLVMLFHIDNAVFYLPDKLVFPVLWAGLLFQNEVQLVTISSALYGVIGGFFLLWFVAESYAWCRKKSGLGGGDIKLFSATGAWVGAEQLALLLMLACVSALVVYGLHYFRHRYNHLPRCSPGIIAFGPHLIAGMIMVMGLMSVSRFQ
;
A
#
# COMPACT_ATOMS: atom_id res chain seq x y z
N MET A 1 -15.71 -21.84 14.52
CA MET A 1 -14.38 -22.24 14.02
C MET A 1 -13.99 -21.51 12.73
N ASP A 2 -14.80 -20.52 12.32
CA ASP A 2 -14.73 -19.86 11.01
C ASP A 2 -13.72 -18.71 10.96
N TRP A 3 -13.35 -18.14 12.12
CA TRP A 3 -12.33 -17.09 12.24
C TRP A 3 -10.91 -17.58 11.94
N LEU A 4 -10.55 -18.80 12.32
CA LEU A 4 -9.24 -19.39 12.03
C LEU A 4 -9.12 -19.72 10.53
N ILE A 5 -10.21 -20.15 9.92
CA ILE A 5 -10.33 -20.35 8.48
C ILE A 5 -10.24 -19.00 7.74
N MET A 6 -10.86 -17.93 8.22
CA MET A 6 -10.70 -16.58 7.64
C MET A 6 -9.26 -16.06 7.70
N ILE A 7 -8.53 -16.31 8.79
CA ILE A 7 -7.13 -15.86 8.96
C ILE A 7 -6.20 -16.67 8.04
N ILE A 8 -6.38 -17.99 7.99
CA ILE A 8 -5.57 -18.88 7.13
C ILE A 8 -5.86 -18.60 5.65
N TRP A 9 -7.12 -18.36 5.28
CA TRP A 9 -7.48 -18.04 3.90
C TRP A 9 -7.11 -16.61 3.51
N GLY A 10 -7.20 -15.62 4.39
CA GLY A 10 -6.84 -14.23 4.08
C GLY A 10 -5.34 -14.01 3.83
N VAL A 11 -4.48 -14.87 4.39
CA VAL A 11 -3.02 -14.81 4.26
C VAL A 11 -2.48 -15.69 3.12
N VAL A 12 -3.18 -16.77 2.74
CA VAL A 12 -2.63 -17.79 1.82
C VAL A 12 -3.29 -17.82 0.42
N LEU A 13 -4.55 -17.44 0.22
CA LEU A 13 -5.25 -17.55 -1.08
C LEU A 13 -6.34 -16.46 -1.26
N PRO A 14 -6.66 -16.02 -2.48
CA PRO A 14 -7.60 -14.92 -2.69
C PRO A 14 -9.00 -15.39 -2.28
N LEU A 15 -9.55 -14.84 -1.19
CA LEU A 15 -10.93 -15.14 -0.82
C LEU A 15 -11.90 -14.61 -1.90
N PRO A 16 -12.79 -15.43 -2.44
CA PRO A 16 -13.83 -14.98 -3.33
C PRO A 16 -14.91 -14.27 -2.50
N VAL A 17 -14.85 -12.94 -2.45
CA VAL A 17 -15.93 -12.11 -1.90
C VAL A 17 -17.10 -12.16 -2.88
N LYS A 18 -17.91 -13.22 -2.83
CA LYS A 18 -19.05 -13.46 -3.72
C LYS A 18 -20.15 -12.38 -3.67
N ALA A 19 -20.15 -11.48 -2.67
CA ALA A 19 -21.13 -10.39 -2.57
C ALA A 19 -20.61 -9.02 -3.07
N GLY A 20 -19.31 -8.87 -3.34
CA GLY A 20 -18.71 -7.61 -3.78
C GLY A 20 -18.21 -7.62 -5.23
N THR A 21 -18.09 -8.79 -5.83
CA THR A 21 -17.51 -8.98 -7.17
C THR A 21 -18.33 -8.33 -8.28
N GLU A 22 -19.66 -8.38 -8.23
CA GLU A 22 -20.50 -7.68 -9.23
C GLU A 22 -20.48 -6.16 -9.09
N TYR A 23 -20.36 -5.64 -7.86
CA TYR A 23 -20.22 -4.19 -7.61
C TYR A 23 -18.86 -3.68 -8.09
N ILE A 24 -17.79 -4.40 -7.79
CA ILE A 24 -16.41 -4.09 -8.22
C ILE A 24 -16.29 -4.20 -9.75
N LEU A 25 -16.89 -5.21 -10.38
CA LEU A 25 -16.89 -5.35 -11.84
C LEU A 25 -17.71 -4.26 -12.53
N ARG A 26 -18.84 -3.82 -11.95
CA ARG A 26 -19.61 -2.67 -12.46
C ARG A 26 -18.84 -1.36 -12.38
N GLN A 27 -18.15 -1.08 -11.27
CA GLN A 27 -17.30 0.11 -11.17
C GLN A 27 -16.06 0.03 -12.07
N TYR A 28 -15.46 -1.15 -12.22
CA TYR A 28 -14.31 -1.38 -13.11
C TYR A 28 -14.66 -1.20 -14.59
N TYR A 29 -15.85 -1.63 -15.04
CA TYR A 29 -16.32 -1.43 -16.41
C TYR A 29 -16.90 -0.03 -16.68
N GLN A 30 -17.41 0.68 -15.67
CA GLN A 30 -17.98 2.03 -15.84
C GLN A 30 -16.95 3.15 -15.99
N TYR A 31 -15.68 2.91 -15.65
CA TYR A 31 -14.60 3.88 -15.84
C TYR A 31 -13.60 3.42 -16.91
N PRO A 32 -13.83 3.74 -18.21
CA PRO A 32 -12.83 3.56 -19.24
C PRO A 32 -11.66 4.50 -18.94
N GLN A 33 -10.62 3.96 -18.32
CA GLN A 33 -9.49 4.74 -17.83
C GLN A 33 -8.73 5.39 -19.00
N ARG A 34 -8.62 6.71 -18.95
CA ARG A 34 -7.54 7.45 -19.60
C ARG A 34 -6.32 7.43 -18.66
N LEU A 35 -5.78 6.25 -18.38
CA LEU A 35 -4.39 6.14 -17.89
C LEU A 35 -3.53 6.73 -18.99
N SER A 36 -3.09 7.98 -18.81
CA SER A 36 -2.12 8.57 -19.72
C SER A 36 -0.85 7.76 -19.55
N GLY A 37 -0.60 6.81 -20.45
CA GLY A 37 0.57 5.93 -20.40
C GLY A 37 1.87 6.70 -20.22
N ARG A 38 1.91 7.96 -20.69
CA ARG A 38 2.99 8.91 -20.46
C ARG A 38 3.28 9.20 -18.98
N ARG A 39 2.27 9.40 -18.11
CA ARG A 39 2.48 9.68 -16.67
C ARG A 39 2.97 8.45 -15.92
N VAL A 40 2.40 7.29 -16.24
CA VAL A 40 2.83 6.01 -15.66
C VAL A 40 4.27 5.72 -16.07
N TYR A 41 4.59 5.87 -17.35
CA TYR A 41 5.93 5.67 -17.89
C TYR A 41 6.96 6.61 -17.25
N LEU A 42 6.66 7.91 -17.11
CA LEU A 42 7.56 8.86 -16.45
C LEU A 42 7.82 8.51 -14.98
N ASN A 43 6.78 8.12 -14.23
CA ASN A 43 6.94 7.71 -12.83
C ASN A 43 7.76 6.42 -12.71
N CYS A 44 7.55 5.44 -13.60
CA CYS A 44 8.35 4.21 -13.64
C CYS A 44 9.83 4.49 -13.97
N LEU A 45 10.10 5.45 -14.85
CA LEU A 45 11.45 5.84 -15.24
C LEU A 45 12.17 6.57 -14.09
N LEU A 46 11.47 7.48 -13.40
CA LEU A 46 11.99 8.15 -12.20
C LEU A 46 12.24 7.16 -11.05
N SER A 47 11.34 6.20 -10.82
CA SER A 47 11.58 5.15 -9.82
C SER A 47 12.77 4.27 -10.18
N GLY A 48 12.97 3.95 -11.46
CA GLY A 48 14.13 3.18 -11.92
C GLY A 48 15.45 3.87 -11.59
N ILE A 49 15.53 5.19 -11.77
CA ILE A 49 16.72 5.99 -11.42
C ILE A 49 16.96 5.96 -9.90
N PHE A 50 15.91 6.15 -9.09
CA PHE A 50 16.03 6.13 -7.62
C PHE A 50 16.56 4.77 -7.11
N ILE A 51 16.17 3.67 -7.74
CA ILE A 51 16.59 2.30 -7.37
C ILE A 51 18.04 2.03 -7.74
N VAL A 52 18.50 2.55 -8.88
CA VAL A 52 19.92 2.46 -9.28
C VAL A 52 20.83 3.21 -8.30
N PHE A 53 20.36 4.34 -7.76
CA PHE A 53 21.09 5.06 -6.70
C PHE A 53 21.05 4.35 -5.34
N TRP A 54 20.00 3.57 -5.07
CA TRP A 54 19.78 2.93 -3.77
C TRP A 54 20.42 1.55 -3.64
N SER A 55 20.64 0.87 -4.75
CA SER A 55 21.35 -0.40 -4.76
C SER A 55 22.85 -0.14 -4.64
N ASP A 56 23.49 -0.76 -3.65
CA ASP A 56 24.96 -0.87 -3.50
C ASP A 56 25.63 -1.67 -4.64
N GLY A 57 25.08 -1.65 -5.86
CA GLY A 57 25.59 -2.34 -7.03
C GLY A 57 25.29 -3.85 -7.09
N GLN A 58 24.53 -4.41 -6.14
CA GLN A 58 24.10 -5.80 -6.19
C GLN A 58 22.92 -5.97 -7.16
N GLY A 59 23.09 -6.74 -8.23
CA GLY A 59 22.06 -6.90 -9.27
C GLY A 59 20.73 -7.47 -8.75
N VAL A 60 20.77 -8.32 -7.72
CA VAL A 60 19.57 -8.96 -7.15
C VAL A 60 18.69 -7.92 -6.43
N SER A 61 19.27 -7.02 -5.63
CA SER A 61 18.50 -6.00 -4.91
C SER A 61 17.83 -5.02 -5.88
N VAL A 62 18.52 -4.63 -6.98
CA VAL A 62 17.95 -3.81 -8.06
C VAL A 62 16.71 -4.45 -8.66
N LEU A 63 16.77 -5.75 -8.97
CA LEU A 63 15.66 -6.46 -9.60
C LEU A 63 14.41 -6.48 -8.69
N PHE A 64 14.57 -6.81 -7.41
CA PHE A 64 13.44 -6.83 -6.48
C PHE A 64 12.85 -5.43 -6.26
N LEU A 65 13.70 -4.42 -6.09
CA LEU A 65 13.25 -3.04 -5.88
C LEU A 65 12.58 -2.48 -7.14
N THR A 66 13.11 -2.73 -8.34
CA THR A 66 12.46 -2.32 -9.60
C THR A 66 11.08 -2.93 -9.75
N LEU A 67 10.94 -4.24 -9.52
CA LEU A 67 9.64 -4.91 -9.52
C LEU A 67 8.69 -4.31 -8.49
N LEU A 68 9.16 -4.10 -7.26
CA LEU A 68 8.39 -3.46 -6.19
C LEU A 68 7.86 -2.09 -6.63
N PHE A 69 8.74 -1.20 -7.07
CA PHE A 69 8.36 0.17 -7.45
C PHE A 69 7.39 0.19 -8.63
N LEU A 70 7.56 -0.70 -9.63
CA LEU A 70 6.60 -0.84 -10.72
C LEU A 70 5.20 -1.22 -10.19
N CYS A 71 5.12 -2.20 -9.27
CA CYS A 71 3.87 -2.58 -8.65
C CYS A 71 3.26 -1.44 -7.81
N LEU A 72 4.07 -0.74 -7.01
CA LEU A 72 3.62 0.40 -6.18
C LEU A 72 3.10 1.55 -7.03
N VAL A 73 3.78 1.92 -8.12
CA VAL A 73 3.32 2.98 -9.03
C VAL A 73 1.98 2.60 -9.66
N MET A 74 1.81 1.35 -10.10
CA MET A 74 0.53 0.86 -10.62
C MET A 74 -0.58 0.92 -9.55
N LEU A 75 -0.30 0.42 -8.34
CA LEU A 75 -1.25 0.46 -7.22
C LEU A 75 -1.64 1.90 -6.84
N PHE A 76 -0.68 2.83 -6.83
CA PHE A 76 -0.90 4.25 -6.57
C PHE A 76 -1.89 4.87 -7.56
N HIS A 77 -1.73 4.60 -8.86
CA HIS A 77 -2.62 5.14 -9.89
C HIS A 77 -4.00 4.51 -9.85
N ILE A 78 -4.08 3.19 -9.64
CA ILE A 78 -5.37 2.49 -9.56
C ILE A 78 -6.16 2.95 -8.34
N ASP A 79 -5.52 3.06 -7.17
CA ASP A 79 -6.22 3.45 -5.94
C ASP A 79 -6.70 4.92 -5.99
N ASN A 80 -5.88 5.84 -6.50
CA ASN A 80 -6.30 7.24 -6.69
C ASN A 80 -7.48 7.39 -7.65
N ALA A 81 -7.64 6.47 -8.60
CA ALA A 81 -8.69 6.57 -9.61
C ALA A 81 -9.98 5.83 -9.21
N VAL A 82 -9.88 4.68 -8.54
CA VAL A 82 -11.02 3.76 -8.33
C VAL A 82 -11.18 3.35 -6.86
N PHE A 83 -10.29 3.77 -5.95
CA PHE A 83 -10.30 3.36 -4.54
C PHE A 83 -10.29 1.84 -4.35
N TYR A 84 -9.56 1.15 -5.22
CA TYR A 84 -9.49 -0.31 -5.26
C TYR A 84 -8.05 -0.78 -5.47
N LEU A 85 -7.59 -1.71 -4.62
CA LEU A 85 -6.30 -2.36 -4.76
C LEU A 85 -6.48 -3.82 -5.20
N PRO A 86 -6.03 -4.19 -6.42
CA PRO A 86 -6.15 -5.56 -6.90
C PRO A 86 -5.20 -6.50 -6.18
N ASP A 87 -5.75 -7.60 -5.66
CA ASP A 87 -5.01 -8.69 -5.01
C ASP A 87 -3.88 -9.24 -5.90
N LYS A 88 -4.08 -9.24 -7.22
CA LYS A 88 -3.09 -9.67 -8.22
C LYS A 88 -1.82 -8.83 -8.24
N LEU A 89 -1.82 -7.61 -7.69
CA LEU A 89 -0.64 -6.77 -7.54
C LEU A 89 -0.12 -6.77 -6.09
N VAL A 90 -1.02 -6.80 -5.12
CA VAL A 90 -0.64 -6.75 -3.69
C VAL A 90 0.07 -8.03 -3.25
N PHE A 91 -0.39 -9.21 -3.66
CA PHE A 91 0.25 -10.47 -3.25
C PHE A 91 1.64 -10.67 -3.84
N PRO A 92 1.93 -10.37 -5.12
CA PRO A 92 3.29 -10.37 -5.61
C PRO A 92 4.22 -9.46 -4.81
N VAL A 93 3.75 -8.28 -4.36
CA VAL A 93 4.54 -7.39 -3.50
C VAL A 93 4.87 -8.06 -2.17
N LEU A 94 3.91 -8.75 -1.54
CA LEU A 94 4.14 -9.47 -0.28
C LEU A 94 5.18 -10.58 -0.45
N TRP A 95 4.98 -11.47 -1.42
CA TRP A 95 5.86 -12.62 -1.64
C TRP A 95 7.25 -12.20 -2.11
N ALA A 96 7.35 -11.18 -2.97
CA ALA A 96 8.62 -10.61 -3.39
C ALA A 96 9.37 -10.00 -2.20
N GLY A 97 8.68 -9.39 -1.23
CA GLY A 97 9.31 -8.88 -0.02
C GLY A 97 9.91 -9.98 0.84
N LEU A 98 9.19 -11.09 1.04
CA LEU A 98 9.72 -12.24 1.79
C LEU A 98 10.93 -12.88 1.11
N LEU A 99 10.88 -13.05 -0.21
CA LEU A 99 12.03 -13.53 -0.99
C LEU A 99 13.21 -12.56 -0.95
N PHE A 100 12.94 -11.25 -1.02
CA PHE A 100 13.96 -10.22 -0.90
C PHE A 100 14.69 -10.29 0.44
N GLN A 101 13.98 -10.55 1.55
CA GLN A 101 14.63 -10.71 2.86
C GLN A 101 15.47 -11.98 2.96
N ASN A 102 15.16 -13.01 2.19
CA ASN A 102 15.99 -14.21 2.12
C ASN A 102 17.35 -13.92 1.46
N GLU A 103 17.35 -13.14 0.37
CA GLU A 103 18.54 -12.87 -0.43
C GLU A 103 19.37 -11.68 0.09
N VAL A 104 18.71 -10.57 0.44
CA VAL A 104 19.36 -9.27 0.75
C VAL A 104 19.43 -9.00 2.25
N GLN A 105 18.64 -9.74 3.05
CA GLN A 105 18.62 -9.69 4.53
C GLN A 105 18.64 -8.26 5.08
N LEU A 106 17.68 -7.43 4.63
CA LEU A 106 17.51 -6.07 5.13
C LEU A 106 16.92 -6.03 6.52
N VAL A 107 16.06 -6.99 6.81
CA VAL A 107 15.60 -7.32 8.16
C VAL A 107 15.56 -8.84 8.28
N THR A 108 15.56 -9.37 9.49
CA THR A 108 15.45 -10.82 9.70
C THR A 108 14.15 -11.36 9.12
N ILE A 109 14.16 -12.54 8.52
CA ILE A 109 12.95 -13.17 7.94
C ILE A 109 11.82 -13.25 8.99
N SER A 110 12.17 -13.57 10.24
CA SER A 110 11.21 -13.58 11.36
C SER A 110 10.53 -12.22 11.55
N SER A 111 11.30 -11.12 11.53
CA SER A 111 10.73 -9.78 11.64
C SER A 111 9.84 -9.40 10.46
N ALA A 112 10.15 -9.88 9.25
CA ALA A 112 9.34 -9.66 8.05
C ALA A 112 8.01 -10.41 8.14
N LEU A 113 8.02 -11.66 8.61
CA LEU A 113 6.82 -12.44 8.89
C LEU A 113 5.96 -11.78 9.97
N TYR A 114 6.57 -11.34 11.08
CA TYR A 114 5.87 -10.57 12.10
C TYR A 114 5.36 -9.22 11.58
N GLY A 115 6.04 -8.61 10.61
CA GLY A 115 5.58 -7.40 9.92
C GLY A 115 4.32 -7.66 9.10
N VAL A 116 4.27 -8.77 8.35
CA VAL A 116 3.08 -9.19 7.59
C VAL A 116 1.90 -9.45 8.52
N ILE A 117 2.12 -10.27 9.54
CA ILE A 117 1.10 -10.67 10.53
C ILE A 117 0.63 -9.44 11.32
N GLY A 118 1.56 -8.67 11.88
CA GLY A 118 1.29 -7.47 12.66
C GLY A 118 0.61 -6.40 11.83
N GLY A 119 1.02 -6.20 10.58
CA GLY A 119 0.38 -5.26 9.65
C GLY A 119 -1.07 -5.60 9.40
N PHE A 120 -1.36 -6.88 9.13
CA PHE A 120 -2.72 -7.34 8.93
C PHE A 120 -3.58 -7.10 10.18
N PHE A 121 -3.13 -7.58 11.35
CA PHE A 121 -3.90 -7.48 12.59
C PHE A 121 -4.09 -6.04 13.05
N LEU A 122 -3.08 -5.18 12.90
CA LEU A 122 -3.16 -3.79 13.34
C LEU A 122 -4.25 -3.04 12.58
N LEU A 123 -4.20 -3.02 11.24
CA LEU A 123 -5.22 -2.30 10.48
C LEU A 123 -6.58 -2.99 10.49
N TRP A 124 -6.62 -4.33 10.57
CA TRP A 124 -7.87 -5.05 10.73
C TRP A 124 -8.56 -4.71 12.05
N PHE A 125 -7.84 -4.65 13.17
CA PHE A 125 -8.39 -4.28 14.47
C PHE A 125 -8.92 -2.84 14.47
N VAL A 126 -8.19 -1.91 13.85
CA VAL A 126 -8.65 -0.52 13.68
C VAL A 126 -9.91 -0.46 12.79
N ALA A 127 -9.94 -1.21 11.69
CA ALA A 127 -11.09 -1.25 10.79
C ALA A 127 -12.34 -1.83 11.47
N GLU A 128 -12.19 -2.92 12.22
CA GLU A 128 -13.29 -3.60 12.89
C GLU A 128 -13.81 -2.79 14.09
N SER A 129 -12.92 -2.23 14.90
CA SER A 129 -13.31 -1.34 16.01
C SER A 129 -14.05 -0.10 15.51
N TYR A 130 -13.60 0.49 14.40
CA TYR A 130 -14.32 1.57 13.73
C TYR A 130 -15.69 1.12 13.21
N ALA A 131 -15.74 -0.03 12.53
CA ALA A 131 -16.98 -0.58 11.98
C ALA A 131 -18.00 -0.89 13.08
N TRP A 132 -17.56 -1.40 14.22
CA TRP A 132 -18.40 -1.66 15.38
C TRP A 132 -18.98 -0.36 15.98
N CYS A 133 -18.15 0.66 16.17
CA CYS A 133 -18.57 1.95 16.71
C CYS A 133 -19.49 2.75 15.76
N ARG A 134 -19.22 2.71 14.45
CA ARG A 134 -19.91 3.56 13.45
C ARG A 134 -20.95 2.83 12.60
N LYS A 135 -21.06 1.49 12.74
CA LYS A 135 -21.88 0.61 11.88
C LYS A 135 -21.62 0.79 10.38
N LYS A 136 -20.42 1.27 10.03
CA LYS A 136 -20.00 1.59 8.66
C LYS A 136 -18.53 1.23 8.50
N SER A 137 -18.18 0.60 7.39
CA SER A 137 -16.79 0.33 7.04
C SER A 137 -16.06 1.64 6.73
N GLY A 138 -15.01 1.94 7.50
CA GLY A 138 -14.22 3.17 7.35
C GLY A 138 -12.92 2.99 6.57
N LEU A 139 -12.37 1.77 6.54
CA LEU A 139 -11.10 1.44 5.90
C LEU A 139 -11.32 0.37 4.82
N GLY A 140 -10.67 0.53 3.67
CA GLY A 140 -10.76 -0.43 2.58
C GLY A 140 -10.01 -1.73 2.91
N GLY A 141 -10.58 -2.88 2.56
CA GLY A 141 -9.90 -4.17 2.72
C GLY A 141 -8.60 -4.26 1.91
N GLY A 142 -8.47 -3.48 0.83
CA GLY A 142 -7.24 -3.35 0.05
C GLY A 142 -6.10 -2.69 0.82
N ASP A 143 -6.40 -1.68 1.64
CA ASP A 143 -5.40 -0.97 2.45
C ASP A 143 -4.78 -1.88 3.51
N ILE A 144 -5.59 -2.75 4.13
CA ILE A 144 -5.13 -3.76 5.10
C ILE A 144 -4.13 -4.71 4.44
N LYS A 145 -4.47 -5.22 3.24
CA LYS A 145 -3.60 -6.14 2.49
C LYS A 145 -2.31 -5.44 2.05
N LEU A 146 -2.40 -4.21 1.54
CA LEU A 146 -1.24 -3.46 1.12
C LEU A 146 -0.30 -3.19 2.30
N PHE A 147 -0.82 -2.72 3.42
CA PHE A 147 -0.02 -2.46 4.61
C PHE A 147 0.67 -3.74 5.14
N SER A 148 -0.07 -4.85 5.18
CA SER A 148 0.51 -6.16 5.49
C SER A 148 1.63 -6.55 4.50
N ALA A 149 1.43 -6.35 3.20
CA ALA A 149 2.44 -6.58 2.18
C ALA A 149 3.67 -5.68 2.38
N THR A 150 3.49 -4.40 2.73
CA THR A 150 4.61 -3.50 3.04
C THR A 150 5.41 -3.98 4.25
N GLY A 151 4.75 -4.61 5.24
CA GLY A 151 5.40 -5.20 6.41
C GLY A 151 6.45 -6.27 6.08
N ALA A 152 6.33 -6.96 4.94
CA ALA A 152 7.36 -7.91 4.48
C ALA A 152 8.69 -7.22 4.11
N TRP A 153 8.64 -5.96 3.68
CA TRP A 153 9.82 -5.21 3.21
C TRP A 153 10.51 -4.42 4.32
N VAL A 154 9.72 -3.81 5.21
CA VAL A 154 10.22 -2.93 6.29
C VAL A 154 10.39 -3.66 7.62
N GLY A 155 9.76 -4.83 7.79
CA GLY A 155 9.75 -5.56 9.04
C GLY A 155 8.77 -5.00 10.08
N ALA A 156 8.60 -5.75 11.18
CA ALA A 156 7.67 -5.40 12.25
C ALA A 156 8.02 -4.10 12.99
N GLU A 157 9.31 -3.81 13.18
CA GLU A 157 9.76 -2.68 13.98
C GLU A 157 9.40 -1.34 13.35
N GLN A 158 9.51 -1.24 12.03
CA GLN A 158 9.31 -0.01 11.28
C GLN A 158 7.85 0.20 10.83
N LEU A 159 6.99 -0.79 11.09
CA LEU A 159 5.60 -0.78 10.66
C LEU A 159 4.79 0.37 11.29
N ALA A 160 5.06 0.69 12.56
CA ALA A 160 4.42 1.80 13.26
C ALA A 160 4.83 3.16 12.67
N LEU A 161 6.14 3.33 12.35
CA LEU A 161 6.66 4.53 11.70
C LEU A 161 6.05 4.71 10.31
N LEU A 162 5.94 3.63 9.53
CA LEU A 162 5.31 3.65 8.21
C LEU A 162 3.87 4.14 8.30
N LEU A 163 3.09 3.58 9.23
CA LEU A 163 1.69 3.98 9.42
C LEU A 163 1.57 5.44 9.85
N MET A 164 2.44 5.89 10.77
CA MET A 164 2.47 7.28 11.22
C MET A 164 2.72 8.24 10.05
N LEU A 165 3.72 7.96 9.21
CA LEU A 165 4.04 8.77 8.03
C LEU A 165 2.91 8.75 7.00
N ALA A 166 2.26 7.60 6.80
CA ALA A 166 1.08 7.49 5.94
C ALA A 166 -0.08 8.35 6.46
N CYS A 167 -0.38 8.30 7.76
CA CYS A 167 -1.43 9.12 8.37
C CYS A 167 -1.12 10.62 8.29
N VAL A 168 0.13 11.03 8.57
CA VAL A 168 0.55 12.44 8.49
C VAL A 168 0.44 12.94 7.05
N SER A 169 0.94 12.19 6.06
CA SER A 169 0.83 12.59 4.66
C SER A 169 -0.62 12.71 4.21
N ALA A 170 -1.49 11.76 4.59
CA ALA A 170 -2.93 11.83 4.31
C ALA A 170 -3.59 13.06 4.94
N LEU A 171 -3.25 13.37 6.19
CA LEU A 171 -3.78 14.53 6.91
C LEU A 171 -3.35 15.85 6.27
N VAL A 172 -2.07 15.97 5.87
CA VAL A 172 -1.54 17.16 5.20
C VAL A 172 -2.26 17.38 3.86
N VAL A 173 -2.41 16.32 3.04
CA VAL A 173 -3.11 16.40 1.76
C VAL A 173 -4.58 16.79 1.95
N TYR A 174 -5.28 16.15 2.90
CA TYR A 174 -6.65 16.50 3.25
C TYR A 174 -6.77 17.97 3.68
N GLY A 175 -5.89 18.42 4.58
CA GLY A 175 -5.86 19.80 5.07
C GLY A 175 -5.66 20.80 3.93
N LEU A 176 -4.68 20.58 3.05
CA LEU A 176 -4.43 21.43 1.89
C LEU A 176 -5.65 21.50 0.95
N HIS A 177 -6.30 20.37 0.69
CA HIS A 177 -7.53 20.34 -0.09
C HIS A 177 -8.66 21.11 0.60
N TYR A 178 -8.83 20.93 1.90
CA TYR A 178 -9.84 21.63 2.69
C TYR A 178 -9.65 23.15 2.67
N PHE A 179 -8.43 23.63 2.89
CA PHE A 179 -8.12 25.08 2.87
C PHE A 179 -8.29 25.68 1.48
N ARG A 180 -7.81 25.01 0.42
CA ARG A 180 -7.98 25.47 -0.97
C ARG A 180 -9.44 25.57 -1.36
N HIS A 181 -10.24 24.59 -0.96
CA HIS A 181 -11.68 24.56 -1.25
C HIS A 181 -12.41 25.70 -0.55
N ARG A 182 -12.08 25.96 0.72
CA ARG A 182 -12.64 27.08 1.49
C ARG A 182 -12.24 28.45 0.94
N TYR A 183 -11.03 28.59 0.40
CA TYR A 183 -10.52 29.86 -0.13
C TYR A 183 -11.06 30.17 -1.53
N ASN A 184 -11.21 29.17 -2.39
CA ASN A 184 -11.56 29.37 -3.81
C ASN A 184 -13.07 29.25 -4.13
N HIS A 185 -13.95 29.05 -3.13
CA HIS A 185 -15.40 28.85 -3.33
C HIS A 185 -15.76 27.81 -4.40
N LEU A 186 -14.88 26.85 -4.67
CA LEU A 186 -15.12 25.82 -5.68
C LEU A 186 -16.31 24.94 -5.24
N PRO A 187 -17.13 24.40 -6.15
CA PRO A 187 -18.11 23.40 -5.78
C PRO A 187 -17.41 22.18 -5.16
N ARG A 188 -17.99 21.55 -4.13
CA ARG A 188 -17.43 20.33 -3.51
C ARG A 188 -17.48 19.19 -4.53
N CYS A 189 -16.39 18.98 -5.26
CA CYS A 189 -16.24 17.79 -6.08
C CYS A 189 -15.88 16.61 -5.17
N SER A 190 -16.87 15.73 -4.98
CA SER A 190 -16.87 14.46 -4.25
C SER A 190 -16.85 14.52 -2.71
N PRO A 191 -17.65 13.66 -2.05
CA PRO A 191 -17.77 13.64 -0.60
C PRO A 191 -16.51 13.02 0.00
N GLY A 192 -15.67 13.82 0.65
CA GLY A 192 -14.82 13.48 1.82
C GLY A 192 -13.97 12.19 1.83
N ILE A 193 -13.84 11.45 0.74
CA ILE A 193 -13.18 10.15 0.68
C ILE A 193 -11.82 10.35 0.01
N ILE A 194 -10.75 10.04 0.75
CA ILE A 194 -9.37 10.06 0.27
C ILE A 194 -8.87 8.64 0.11
N ALA A 195 -8.16 8.38 -0.99
CA ALA A 195 -7.48 7.13 -1.24
C ALA A 195 -6.29 7.00 -0.28
N PHE A 196 -6.31 5.99 0.59
CA PHE A 196 -5.28 5.82 1.62
C PHE A 196 -4.06 5.06 1.09
N GLY A 197 -4.23 4.18 0.09
CA GLY A 197 -3.16 3.43 -0.55
C GLY A 197 -1.96 4.29 -1.00
N PRO A 198 -2.15 5.42 -1.72
CA PRO A 198 -1.10 6.36 -2.06
C PRO A 198 -0.23 6.82 -0.89
N HIS A 199 -0.85 7.03 0.26
CA HIS A 199 -0.18 7.51 1.46
C HIS A 199 0.59 6.37 2.17
N LEU A 200 0.05 5.14 2.14
CA LEU A 200 0.79 3.94 2.55
C LEU A 200 2.04 3.72 1.69
N ILE A 201 1.91 3.87 0.37
CA ILE A 201 3.02 3.74 -0.59
C ILE A 201 4.08 4.82 -0.31
N ALA A 202 3.66 6.07 -0.10
CA ALA A 202 4.58 7.15 0.25
C ALA A 202 5.31 6.88 1.57
N GLY A 203 4.59 6.41 2.59
CA GLY A 203 5.16 5.98 3.87
C GLY A 203 6.22 4.89 3.66
N MET A 204 5.90 3.85 2.90
CA MET A 204 6.84 2.76 2.58
C MET A 204 8.14 3.27 1.95
N ILE A 205 8.04 4.11 0.91
CA ILE A 205 9.20 4.67 0.23
C ILE A 205 10.06 5.49 1.19
N MET A 206 9.43 6.29 2.04
CA MET A 206 10.13 7.13 3.03
C MET A 206 10.86 6.26 4.07
N VAL A 207 10.20 5.23 4.62
CA VAL A 207 10.84 4.35 5.61
C VAL A 207 11.99 3.57 4.99
N MET A 208 11.81 3.00 3.79
CA MET A 208 12.91 2.30 3.11
C MET A 208 14.08 3.24 2.83
N GLY A 209 13.81 4.49 2.44
CA GLY A 209 14.84 5.52 2.28
C GLY A 209 15.58 5.86 3.59
N LEU A 210 14.89 5.86 4.73
CA LEU A 210 15.54 6.03 6.04
C LEU A 210 16.42 4.83 6.40
N MET A 211 15.92 3.60 6.16
CA MET A 211 16.66 2.37 6.47
C MET A 211 17.95 2.24 5.66
N SER A 212 17.99 2.73 4.42
CA SER A 212 19.25 2.75 3.66
C SER A 212 20.27 3.70 4.25
N VAL A 213 19.85 4.89 4.72
CA VAL A 213 20.79 5.86 5.27
C VAL A 213 21.42 5.30 6.54
N SER A 214 20.64 4.60 7.38
CA SER A 214 21.16 3.94 8.59
C SER A 214 22.10 2.77 8.35
N ARG A 215 22.15 2.19 7.13
CA ARG A 215 23.10 1.11 6.82
C ARG A 215 24.53 1.61 6.59
N PHE A 216 24.71 2.90 6.29
CA PHE A 216 26.03 3.49 5.99
C PHE A 216 26.68 4.16 7.21
N GLN A 217 26.12 4.01 8.41
CA GLN A 217 26.68 4.46 9.68
C GLN A 217 27.14 3.26 10.50
#